data_AF-A0A5S4FJ93-F1
#
_entry.id   AF-A0A5S4FJ93-F1
#
_cell.length_a   1.000
_cell.length_b   1.000
_cell.length_c   1.000
_cell.angle_alpha   90.00
_cell.angle_beta   90.00
_cell.angle_gamma   90.00
#
_symmetry.space_group_name_H-M   'P 1'
#
loop_
_entity.id
_entity.type
_entity.pdbx_description
1 polymer ?
#
loop_
_entity_poly.entity_id
_entity_poly.type
_entity_poly.pdbx_seq_one_letter_code
_entity_poly.pdbx_strand_id
1 'polypeptide(L)'
;MRHIKLGAAALTLAALALRVAATPATAAGAPDTCVTGYVWREARPSDHVCVTPAVREQTRRDNRVKASRWVPGPSGPHTCVQGYVWREAFPGDHVCVTPAVRAQARADNAAAASRRASGAIRSPITINRDVRFGGGIPVGGRTSLTLHADGTYTWSGHLRDSGAPSYNISSVCVVRFSSGTAYAFKSSGRLHGTFEPGSRNHDWNKSGRIATLPAAWRASQSHRWSCKNSVSLSLSGLVDSALQVVGAAAKVVSIVA
;
A
#
# COMPACT_ATOMS: atom_id res chain seq x y z
N MET A 1 -68.12 -37.14 9.66
CA MET A 1 -67.20 -36.91 10.81
C MET A 1 -65.98 -37.79 10.64
N ARG A 2 -64.81 -37.28 11.09
CA ARG A 2 -63.46 -37.87 11.08
C ARG A 2 -62.65 -37.68 9.79
N HIS A 3 -61.86 -36.61 9.80
CA HIS A 3 -60.69 -36.38 8.96
C HIS A 3 -59.58 -37.39 9.30
N ILE A 4 -59.01 -38.04 8.30
CA ILE A 4 -57.73 -38.75 8.42
C ILE A 4 -56.69 -37.87 7.71
N LYS A 5 -55.78 -37.27 8.50
CA LYS A 5 -54.61 -36.55 7.99
C LYS A 5 -53.49 -37.57 7.75
N LEU A 6 -53.12 -37.83 6.50
CA LEU A 6 -51.82 -38.42 6.18
C LEU A 6 -50.79 -37.28 6.11
N GLY A 7 -49.85 -37.27 7.04
CA GLY A 7 -48.68 -36.40 6.98
C GLY A 7 -47.62 -37.01 6.05
N ALA A 8 -47.32 -36.33 4.94
CA ALA A 8 -46.15 -36.62 4.13
C ALA A 8 -44.95 -35.85 4.72
N ALA A 9 -43.96 -36.59 5.23
CA ALA A 9 -42.68 -36.03 5.67
C ALA A 9 -41.84 -35.67 4.45
N ALA A 10 -41.58 -34.39 4.23
CA ALA A 10 -40.63 -33.93 3.22
C ALA A 10 -39.20 -34.03 3.79
N LEU A 11 -38.41 -35.00 3.33
CA LEU A 11 -36.96 -35.01 3.55
C LEU A 11 -36.31 -33.99 2.62
N THR A 12 -35.85 -32.86 3.16
CA THR A 12 -34.98 -31.93 2.46
C THR A 12 -33.52 -32.39 2.58
N LEU A 13 -32.93 -32.90 1.49
CA LEU A 13 -31.48 -33.06 1.37
C LEU A 13 -30.84 -31.66 1.27
N ALA A 14 -30.13 -31.23 2.30
CA ALA A 14 -29.26 -30.07 2.24
C ALA A 14 -27.91 -30.47 1.61
N ALA A 15 -27.67 -30.08 0.36
CA ALA A 15 -26.37 -30.24 -0.28
C ALA A 15 -25.36 -29.24 0.33
N LEU A 16 -24.41 -29.75 1.11
CA LEU A 16 -23.35 -28.97 1.72
C LEU A 16 -22.27 -28.65 0.67
N ALA A 17 -22.34 -27.47 0.04
CA ALA A 17 -21.30 -27.01 -0.86
C ALA A 17 -20.06 -26.58 -0.05
N LEU A 18 -19.02 -27.42 -0.02
CA LEU A 18 -17.74 -27.12 0.61
C LEU A 18 -17.02 -26.03 -0.21
N ARG A 19 -17.03 -24.78 0.29
CA ARG A 19 -16.27 -23.68 -0.30
C ARG A 19 -14.80 -23.81 0.12
N VAL A 20 -13.95 -24.27 -0.80
CA VAL A 20 -12.50 -24.08 -0.66
C VAL A 20 -12.22 -22.59 -0.76
N ALA A 21 -11.87 -21.97 0.36
CA ALA A 21 -11.32 -20.62 0.36
C ALA A 21 -9.92 -20.69 -0.27
N ALA A 22 -9.76 -20.11 -1.46
CA ALA A 22 -8.45 -19.92 -2.04
C ALA A 22 -7.65 -18.97 -1.12
N THR A 23 -6.57 -19.47 -0.54
CA THR A 23 -5.57 -18.62 0.14
C THR A 23 -5.04 -17.61 -0.88
N PRO A 24 -5.09 -16.30 -0.62
CA PRO A 24 -4.46 -15.34 -1.51
C PRO A 24 -2.95 -15.65 -1.51
N ALA A 25 -2.41 -15.93 -2.69
CA ALA A 25 -0.97 -16.07 -2.86
C ALA A 25 -0.30 -14.77 -2.42
N THR A 26 0.44 -14.82 -1.31
CA THR A 26 1.27 -13.71 -0.85
C THR A 26 2.40 -13.54 -1.86
N ALA A 27 2.21 -12.67 -2.85
CA ALA A 27 3.29 -12.25 -3.73
C ALA A 27 4.30 -11.43 -2.90
N ALA A 28 5.36 -12.09 -2.48
CA ALA A 28 6.54 -11.47 -1.91
C ALA A 28 7.21 -10.57 -2.97
N GLY A 29 7.27 -9.26 -2.68
CA GLY A 29 8.23 -8.28 -3.22
C GLY A 29 8.42 -8.12 -4.74
N ALA A 30 7.76 -7.12 -5.35
CA ALA A 30 8.30 -6.30 -6.46
C ALA A 30 7.43 -5.03 -6.74
N PRO A 31 8.01 -3.90 -7.21
CA PRO A 31 7.44 -2.53 -7.26
C PRO A 31 6.47 -2.24 -8.43
N ASP A 32 5.79 -3.23 -8.98
CA ASP A 32 5.19 -3.15 -10.32
C ASP A 32 3.75 -2.60 -10.37
N THR A 33 3.37 -1.56 -9.63
CA THR A 33 2.05 -0.95 -9.87
C THR A 33 2.07 -0.05 -11.11
N CYS A 34 1.00 -0.04 -11.90
CA CYS A 34 0.83 0.92 -12.99
C CYS A 34 0.37 2.27 -12.47
N VAL A 35 0.71 3.37 -13.15
CA VAL A 35 0.13 4.69 -12.84
C VAL A 35 -1.39 4.66 -13.05
N THR A 36 -2.12 5.57 -12.40
CA THR A 36 -3.59 5.67 -12.52
C THR A 36 -4.02 5.70 -13.99
N GLY A 37 -5.03 4.89 -14.34
CA GLY A 37 -5.52 4.74 -15.72
C GLY A 37 -4.83 3.65 -16.54
N TYR A 38 -3.79 3.01 -15.99
CA TYR A 38 -3.08 1.90 -16.62
C TYR A 38 -3.22 0.62 -15.80
N VAL A 39 -3.10 -0.51 -16.49
CA VAL A 39 -3.16 -1.88 -15.95
C VAL A 39 -2.08 -2.75 -16.59
N TRP A 40 -1.71 -3.86 -15.97
CA TRP A 40 -0.80 -4.82 -16.60
C TRP A 40 -1.40 -5.38 -17.89
N ARG A 41 -0.58 -5.46 -18.94
CA ARG A 41 -0.96 -6.01 -20.24
C ARG A 41 -1.29 -7.50 -20.15
N GLU A 42 -0.55 -8.24 -19.34
CA GLU A 42 -0.74 -9.68 -19.11
C GLU A 42 -0.69 -10.52 -20.41
N ALA A 43 0.25 -10.22 -21.31
CA ALA A 43 0.52 -11.07 -22.46
C ALA A 43 0.94 -12.49 -22.05
N ARG A 44 1.54 -12.61 -20.85
CA ARG A 44 1.77 -13.83 -20.07
C ARG A 44 1.71 -13.50 -18.56
N PRO A 45 1.69 -14.48 -17.64
CA PRO A 45 1.61 -14.20 -16.21
C PRO A 45 2.69 -13.24 -15.66
N SER A 46 3.90 -13.25 -16.21
CA SER A 46 5.01 -12.36 -15.82
C SER A 46 5.13 -11.08 -16.64
N ASP A 47 4.16 -10.78 -17.52
CA ASP A 47 4.16 -9.55 -18.32
C ASP A 47 3.50 -8.38 -17.58
N HIS A 48 4.31 -7.63 -16.83
CA HIS A 48 3.89 -6.44 -16.09
C HIS A 48 4.12 -5.12 -16.86
N VAL A 49 4.06 -5.15 -18.20
CA VAL A 49 4.06 -3.91 -18.99
C VAL A 49 2.73 -3.18 -18.78
N CYS A 50 2.80 -1.90 -18.42
CA CYS A 50 1.61 -1.07 -18.16
C CYS A 50 1.01 -0.52 -19.46
N VAL A 51 -0.28 -0.81 -19.68
CA VAL A 51 -1.06 -0.42 -20.86
C VAL A 51 -2.45 0.05 -20.44
N THR A 52 -3.25 0.57 -21.38
CA THR A 52 -4.65 0.92 -21.09
C THR A 52 -5.52 -0.33 -20.90
N PRO A 53 -6.66 -0.25 -20.19
CA PRO A 53 -7.59 -1.36 -20.07
C PRO A 53 -8.03 -1.95 -21.44
N ALA A 54 -8.18 -1.10 -22.45
CA ALA A 54 -8.52 -1.54 -23.81
C ALA A 54 -7.42 -2.42 -24.44
N VAL A 55 -6.15 -2.07 -24.26
CA VAL A 55 -5.01 -2.85 -24.77
C VAL A 55 -4.85 -4.18 -24.02
N ARG A 56 -5.07 -4.19 -22.70
CA ARG A 56 -5.11 -5.44 -21.92
C ARG A 56 -6.19 -6.39 -22.44
N GLU A 57 -7.39 -5.86 -22.69
CA GLU A 57 -8.48 -6.65 -23.23
C GLU A 57 -8.20 -7.16 -24.67
N GLN A 58 -7.57 -6.34 -25.51
CA GLN A 58 -7.09 -6.77 -26.82
C GLN A 58 -6.06 -7.90 -26.71
N THR A 59 -5.08 -7.76 -25.82
CA THR A 59 -4.03 -8.76 -25.55
C THR A 59 -4.67 -10.09 -25.13
N ARG A 60 -5.69 -10.06 -24.28
CA ARG A 60 -6.44 -11.24 -23.85
C ARG A 60 -7.16 -11.93 -25.01
N ARG A 61 -7.76 -11.16 -25.93
CA ARG A 61 -8.38 -11.71 -27.15
C ARG A 61 -7.36 -12.37 -28.06
N ASP A 62 -6.23 -11.71 -28.32
CA ASP A 62 -5.16 -12.26 -29.15
C ASP A 62 -4.60 -13.56 -28.55
N ASN A 63 -4.41 -13.61 -27.23
CA ASN A 63 -3.99 -14.82 -26.52
C ASN A 63 -5.03 -15.96 -26.66
N ARG A 64 -6.33 -15.65 -26.62
CA ARG A 64 -7.42 -16.63 -26.77
C ARG A 64 -7.48 -17.26 -28.15
N VAL A 65 -7.22 -16.48 -29.20
CA VAL A 65 -7.36 -16.94 -30.60
C VAL A 65 -6.03 -17.39 -31.22
N LYS A 66 -4.91 -17.36 -30.47
CA LYS A 66 -3.56 -17.60 -31.01
C LYS A 66 -3.45 -18.85 -31.89
N ALA A 67 -4.07 -19.96 -31.46
CA ALA A 67 -4.00 -21.23 -32.17
C ALA A 67 -4.70 -21.20 -33.53
N SER A 68 -5.76 -20.40 -33.68
CA SER A 68 -6.50 -20.25 -34.95
C SER A 68 -5.70 -19.51 -36.04
N ARG A 69 -4.58 -18.89 -35.66
CA ARG A 69 -3.72 -18.08 -36.55
C ARG A 69 -2.36 -18.73 -36.79
N TRP A 70 -2.16 -19.96 -36.31
CA TRP A 70 -0.95 -20.74 -36.51
C TRP A 70 -1.12 -21.76 -37.63
N VAL A 71 -0.07 -21.93 -38.42
CA VAL A 71 0.09 -22.99 -39.40
C VAL A 71 1.52 -23.56 -39.30
N PRO A 72 1.73 -24.85 -39.65
CA PRO A 72 3.06 -25.34 -39.92
C PRO A 72 3.70 -24.57 -41.08
N GLY A 73 4.96 -24.19 -40.95
CA GLY A 73 5.64 -23.44 -42.00
C GLY A 73 7.11 -23.16 -41.71
N PRO A 74 7.74 -22.26 -42.50
CA PRO A 74 9.17 -21.97 -42.43
C PRO A 74 9.68 -21.50 -41.06
N SER A 75 8.82 -20.92 -40.22
CA SER A 75 9.15 -20.47 -38.86
C SER A 75 8.73 -21.47 -37.78
N GLY A 76 8.50 -22.73 -38.15
CA GLY A 76 8.08 -23.82 -37.26
C GLY A 76 6.55 -23.96 -37.15
N PRO A 77 6.05 -24.69 -36.13
CA PRO A 77 4.63 -25.01 -35.98
C PRO A 77 3.74 -23.80 -35.65
N HIS A 78 4.34 -22.69 -35.21
CA HIS A 78 3.65 -21.43 -34.90
C HIS A 78 3.88 -20.37 -36.00
N THR A 79 4.07 -20.78 -37.25
CA THR A 79 4.14 -19.84 -38.37
C THR A 79 2.79 -19.12 -38.49
N CYS A 80 2.80 -17.79 -38.67
CA CYS A 80 1.56 -17.04 -38.81
C CYS A 80 0.94 -17.24 -40.18
N VAL A 81 -0.39 -17.35 -40.22
CA VAL A 81 -1.16 -17.27 -41.47
C VAL A 81 -0.92 -15.95 -42.20
N GLN A 82 -1.15 -15.91 -43.52
CA GLN A 82 -0.93 -14.73 -44.35
C GLN A 82 -1.65 -13.49 -43.77
N GLY A 83 -0.95 -12.36 -43.72
CA GLY A 83 -1.45 -11.10 -43.15
C GLY A 83 -1.23 -10.93 -41.65
N TYR A 84 -0.72 -11.95 -40.96
CA TYR A 84 -0.37 -11.91 -39.55
C TYR A 84 1.14 -12.05 -39.32
N VAL A 85 1.60 -11.52 -38.18
CA VAL A 85 2.99 -11.56 -37.72
C VAL A 85 3.03 -11.88 -36.23
N TRP A 86 4.15 -12.42 -35.73
CA TRP A 86 4.33 -12.57 -34.29
C TRP A 86 4.27 -11.21 -33.58
N ARG A 87 3.50 -11.15 -32.48
CA ARG A 87 3.31 -9.93 -31.69
C ARG A 87 4.61 -9.46 -31.05
N GLU A 88 5.46 -10.39 -30.63
CA GLU A 88 6.77 -10.11 -30.02
C GLU A 88 6.70 -9.15 -28.83
N ALA A 89 5.68 -9.30 -27.98
CA ALA A 89 5.55 -8.52 -26.76
C ALA A 89 6.70 -8.80 -25.77
N PHE A 90 7.31 -9.98 -25.85
CA PHE A 90 8.48 -10.41 -25.09
C PHE A 90 9.23 -11.51 -25.88
N PRO A 91 10.48 -11.88 -25.52
CA PRO A 91 11.18 -12.98 -26.15
C PRO A 91 10.40 -14.30 -26.08
N GLY A 92 10.10 -14.90 -27.23
CA GLY A 92 9.29 -16.13 -27.35
C GLY A 92 7.77 -15.90 -27.48
N ASP A 93 7.30 -14.66 -27.63
CA ASP A 93 5.89 -14.36 -27.87
C ASP A 93 5.48 -14.63 -29.33
N HIS A 94 5.07 -15.86 -29.62
CA HIS A 94 4.64 -16.29 -30.96
C HIS A 94 3.12 -16.11 -31.20
N VAL A 95 2.43 -15.27 -30.42
CA VAL A 95 1.02 -14.95 -30.69
C VAL A 95 0.92 -14.17 -32.00
N CYS A 96 0.15 -14.69 -32.95
CA CYS A 96 -0.03 -14.05 -34.26
C CYS A 96 -1.08 -12.94 -34.21
N VAL A 97 -0.67 -11.74 -34.60
CA VAL A 97 -1.48 -10.51 -34.62
C VAL A 97 -1.24 -9.74 -35.93
N THR A 98 -2.00 -8.67 -36.17
CA THR A 98 -1.75 -7.81 -37.34
C THR A 98 -0.44 -7.01 -37.15
N PRO A 99 0.19 -6.52 -38.23
CA PRO A 99 1.37 -5.66 -38.13
C PRO A 99 1.16 -4.43 -37.23
N ALA A 100 -0.05 -3.85 -37.25
CA ALA A 100 -0.40 -2.73 -36.38
C ALA A 100 -0.36 -3.10 -34.88
N VAL A 101 -0.85 -4.29 -34.51
CA VAL A 101 -0.81 -4.76 -33.11
C VAL A 101 0.62 -5.11 -32.68
N ARG A 102 1.47 -5.65 -33.57
CA ARG A 102 2.91 -5.81 -33.29
C ARG A 102 3.59 -4.46 -33.03
N ALA A 103 3.27 -3.44 -33.84
CA ALA A 103 3.77 -2.09 -33.62
C ALA A 103 3.28 -1.50 -32.28
N GLN A 104 2.01 -1.70 -31.92
CA GLN A 104 1.45 -1.31 -30.63
C GLN A 104 2.19 -1.99 -29.46
N ALA A 105 2.42 -3.31 -29.54
CA ALA A 105 3.12 -4.04 -28.48
C ALA A 105 4.57 -3.53 -28.29
N ARG A 106 5.26 -3.17 -29.38
CA ARG A 106 6.59 -2.54 -29.33
C ARG A 106 6.54 -1.15 -28.69
N ALA A 107 5.55 -0.33 -29.07
CA ALA A 107 5.35 0.99 -28.47
C ALA A 107 5.03 0.89 -26.96
N ASP A 108 4.25 -0.11 -26.55
CA ASP A 108 3.95 -0.37 -25.14
C ASP A 108 5.19 -0.77 -24.35
N ASN A 109 6.05 -1.61 -24.93
CA ASN A 109 7.33 -1.98 -24.32
C ASN A 109 8.25 -0.75 -24.17
N ALA A 110 8.33 0.10 -25.20
CA ALA A 110 9.12 1.33 -25.15
C ALA A 110 8.60 2.33 -24.09
N ALA A 111 7.28 2.42 -23.90
CA ALA A 111 6.65 3.27 -22.90
C ALA A 111 6.54 2.62 -21.50
N ALA A 112 7.02 1.38 -21.32
CA ALA A 112 6.81 0.63 -20.08
C ALA A 112 7.35 1.38 -18.85
N ALA A 113 8.51 2.03 -18.97
CA ALA A 113 9.11 2.77 -17.87
C ALA A 113 8.26 3.97 -17.43
N SER A 114 7.70 4.74 -18.37
CA SER A 114 6.93 5.95 -18.04
C SER A 114 5.52 5.65 -17.51
N ARG A 115 5.01 4.44 -17.74
CA ARG A 115 3.67 3.99 -17.31
C ARG A 115 3.69 3.16 -16.03
N ARG A 116 4.88 2.79 -15.55
CA ARG A 116 5.07 2.23 -14.22
C ARG A 116 4.88 3.34 -13.20
N ALA A 117 4.12 3.07 -12.16
CA ALA A 117 4.14 3.92 -10.98
C ALA A 117 5.56 3.80 -10.40
N SER A 118 6.38 4.82 -10.63
CA SER A 118 7.65 4.94 -9.94
C SER A 118 7.34 4.96 -8.44
N GLY A 119 7.68 3.88 -7.73
CA GLY A 119 7.64 3.82 -6.26
C GLY A 119 8.72 4.72 -5.65
N ALA A 120 8.68 6.02 -5.98
CA ALA A 120 9.73 7.01 -5.80
C ALA A 120 9.95 7.44 -4.34
N ILE A 121 9.45 6.66 -3.38
CA ILE A 121 9.75 6.84 -1.97
C ILE A 121 10.88 5.87 -1.62
N ARG A 122 12.08 6.42 -1.41
CA ARG A 122 13.24 5.65 -0.94
C ARG A 122 12.96 5.12 0.47
N SER A 123 13.26 3.85 0.70
CA SER A 123 13.20 3.21 2.02
C SER A 123 14.59 3.20 2.67
N PRO A 124 14.71 3.49 3.98
CA PRO A 124 13.62 3.90 4.88
C PRO A 124 13.27 5.40 4.77
N ILE A 125 12.07 5.77 5.24
CA ILE A 125 11.77 7.15 5.63
C ILE A 125 12.22 7.30 7.09
N THR A 126 13.13 8.24 7.37
CA THR A 126 13.60 8.55 8.72
C THR A 126 13.31 10.00 9.07
N ILE A 127 12.67 10.25 10.22
CA ILE A 127 12.30 11.57 10.70
C ILE A 127 12.86 11.72 12.11
N ASN A 128 13.90 12.54 12.26
CA ASN A 128 14.51 12.88 13.55
C ASN A 128 14.16 14.33 13.91
N ARG A 129 13.68 14.56 15.13
CA ARG A 129 13.27 15.90 15.59
C ARG A 129 13.78 16.16 17.00
N ASP A 130 14.30 17.38 17.19
CA ASP A 130 14.46 17.95 18.52
C ASP A 130 13.14 18.56 18.97
N VAL A 131 12.78 18.30 20.23
CA VAL A 131 11.58 18.81 20.87
C VAL A 131 11.97 19.91 21.83
N ARG A 132 11.39 21.09 21.63
CA ARG A 132 11.49 22.25 22.51
C ARG A 132 10.11 22.89 22.59
N PHE A 133 9.72 23.30 23.79
CA PHE A 133 8.47 24.02 24.02
C PHE A 133 8.76 25.51 24.20
N GLY A 134 7.92 26.36 23.60
CA GLY A 134 7.96 27.80 23.83
C GLY A 134 7.31 28.18 25.16
N GLY A 135 7.37 29.47 25.52
CA GLY A 135 6.64 29.99 26.69
C GLY A 135 7.22 29.58 28.04
N GLY A 136 8.52 29.30 28.12
CA GLY A 136 9.19 28.98 29.39
C GLY A 136 8.98 27.56 29.90
N ILE A 137 8.38 26.68 29.09
CA ILE A 137 8.14 25.28 29.45
C ILE A 137 9.48 24.51 29.41
N PRO A 138 10.00 24.03 30.55
CA PRO A 138 11.34 23.47 30.68
C PRO A 138 11.37 21.98 30.31
N VAL A 139 10.64 21.61 29.26
CA VAL A 139 10.62 20.25 28.71
C VAL A 139 11.39 20.25 27.40
N GLY A 140 12.22 19.23 27.19
CA GLY A 140 12.93 19.08 25.94
C GLY A 140 13.38 17.64 25.70
N GLY A 141 13.85 17.38 24.48
CA GLY A 141 14.38 16.07 24.13
C GLY A 141 14.34 15.80 22.64
N ARG A 142 14.23 14.52 22.27
CA ARG A 142 14.31 14.09 20.86
C ARG A 142 13.31 12.99 20.56
N THR A 143 12.85 12.96 19.31
CA THR A 143 12.00 11.90 18.77
C THR A 143 12.54 11.41 17.43
N SER A 144 12.41 10.13 17.15
CA SER A 144 12.82 9.48 15.90
C SER A 144 11.75 8.50 15.41
N LEU A 145 11.34 8.66 14.15
CA LEU A 145 10.46 7.73 13.44
C LEU A 145 11.20 7.16 12.23
N THR A 146 11.21 5.83 12.10
CA THR A 146 11.70 5.12 10.92
C THR A 146 10.60 4.23 10.36
N LEU A 147 10.35 4.33 9.05
CA LEU A 147 9.40 3.50 8.31
C LEU A 147 10.09 2.80 7.16
N HIS A 148 9.78 1.52 6.98
CA HIS A 148 10.33 0.69 5.90
C HIS A 148 9.23 0.30 4.91
N ALA A 149 9.62 0.14 3.64
CA ALA A 149 8.70 -0.27 2.57
C ALA A 149 8.09 -1.68 2.78
N ASP A 150 8.73 -2.52 3.60
CA ASP A 150 8.22 -3.85 3.96
C ASP A 150 7.12 -3.81 5.03
N GLY A 151 6.83 -2.64 5.57
CA GLY A 151 5.80 -2.39 6.57
C GLY A 151 6.32 -2.32 8.00
N THR A 152 7.62 -2.54 8.23
CA THR A 152 8.21 -2.42 9.57
C THR A 152 8.40 -0.95 9.97
N TYR A 153 8.33 -0.67 11.27
CA TYR A 153 8.54 0.67 11.81
C TYR A 153 9.24 0.65 13.16
N THR A 154 9.90 1.77 13.49
CA THR A 154 10.39 2.10 14.83
C THR A 154 10.01 3.54 15.16
N TRP A 155 9.39 3.75 16.32
CA TRP A 155 9.04 5.06 16.88
C TRP A 155 9.64 5.17 18.27
N SER A 156 10.59 6.08 18.45
CA SER A 156 11.29 6.27 19.71
C SER A 156 11.43 7.73 20.09
N GLY A 157 11.69 7.95 21.37
CA GLY A 157 12.00 9.28 21.87
C GLY A 157 12.34 9.29 23.35
N HIS A 158 12.91 10.42 23.75
CA HIS A 158 13.26 10.75 25.12
C HIS A 158 12.86 12.20 25.35
N LEU A 159 11.99 12.45 26.31
CA LEU A 159 11.66 13.78 26.78
C LEU A 159 12.01 13.88 28.26
N ARG A 160 12.56 15.01 28.67
CA ARG A 160 12.90 15.30 30.05
C ARG A 160 12.35 16.66 30.45
N ASP A 161 11.81 16.72 31.66
CA ASP A 161 11.50 17.97 32.34
C ASP A 161 12.68 18.38 33.23
N SER A 162 13.19 19.59 33.06
CA SER A 162 14.25 20.19 33.90
C SER A 162 13.71 21.25 34.87
N GLY A 163 12.40 21.51 34.90
CA GLY A 163 11.80 22.50 35.77
C GLY A 163 10.97 21.92 36.91
N ALA A 164 10.16 22.82 37.47
CA ALA A 164 9.46 22.57 38.72
C ALA A 164 8.03 22.02 38.57
N PRO A 165 7.21 22.49 37.61
CA PRO A 165 5.86 21.95 37.37
C PRO A 165 5.91 20.61 36.64
N SER A 166 4.99 19.69 36.95
CA SER A 166 4.80 18.45 36.18
C SER A 166 3.96 18.68 34.91
N TYR A 167 4.18 17.89 33.87
CA TYR A 167 3.49 17.99 32.58
C TYR A 167 2.96 16.64 32.09
N ASN A 168 1.74 16.62 31.57
CA ASN A 168 1.25 15.52 30.75
C ASN A 168 1.64 15.78 29.30
N ILE A 169 2.41 14.87 28.71
CA ILE A 169 2.93 15.04 27.36
C ILE A 169 2.16 14.18 26.37
N SER A 170 2.00 14.71 25.17
CA SER A 170 1.53 14.03 23.98
C SER A 170 2.55 14.27 22.86
N SER A 171 3.00 13.20 22.21
CA SER A 171 3.89 13.21 21.07
C SER A 171 3.25 12.45 19.92
N VAL A 172 3.13 13.11 18.77
CA VAL A 172 2.53 12.52 17.57
C VAL A 172 3.43 12.80 16.38
N CYS A 173 3.63 11.79 15.53
CA CYS A 173 4.09 12.01 14.18
C CYS A 173 3.16 11.37 13.16
N VAL A 174 2.78 12.13 12.14
CA VAL A 174 1.94 11.67 11.05
C VAL A 174 2.77 11.64 9.77
N VAL A 175 2.67 10.54 9.03
CA VAL A 175 3.22 10.42 7.67
C VAL A 175 2.06 10.15 6.72
N ARG A 176 1.88 11.05 5.76
CA ARG A 176 0.87 10.95 4.70
C ARG A 176 1.55 10.66 3.38
N PHE A 177 1.11 9.60 2.73
CA PHE A 177 1.54 9.19 1.41
C PHE A 177 0.69 9.87 0.32
N SER A 178 1.24 10.06 -0.88
CA SER A 178 0.51 10.72 -1.99
C SER A 178 -0.68 9.90 -2.52
N SER A 179 -0.75 8.60 -2.23
CA SER A 179 -1.97 7.79 -2.37
C SER A 179 -3.16 8.28 -1.53
N GLY A 180 -2.92 9.18 -0.57
CA GLY A 180 -3.91 9.72 0.35
C GLY A 180 -3.92 9.02 1.72
N THR A 181 -3.28 7.85 1.84
CA THR A 181 -3.20 7.10 3.10
C THR A 181 -2.29 7.80 4.11
N ALA A 182 -2.74 7.93 5.36
CA ALA A 182 -1.98 8.49 6.47
C ALA A 182 -1.82 7.51 7.63
N TYR A 183 -0.63 7.54 8.24
CA TYR A 183 -0.25 6.75 9.42
C TYR A 183 0.13 7.69 10.55
N ALA A 184 -0.42 7.46 11.74
CA ALA A 184 -0.14 8.25 12.93
C ALA A 184 0.56 7.41 14.00
N PHE A 185 1.69 7.90 14.49
CA PHE A 185 2.50 7.28 15.54
C PHE A 185 2.38 8.15 16.78
N LYS A 186 2.03 7.55 17.93
CA LYS A 186 1.73 8.30 19.15
C LYS A 186 2.51 7.80 20.36
N SER A 187 2.80 8.72 21.26
CA SER A 187 3.31 8.42 22.60
C SER A 187 2.77 9.47 23.56
N SER A 188 2.35 9.06 24.75
CA SER A 188 1.94 9.97 25.81
C SER A 188 2.46 9.46 27.14
N GLY A 189 2.66 10.37 28.07
CA GLY A 189 3.15 10.06 29.40
C GLY A 189 3.10 11.28 30.31
N ARG A 190 3.63 11.12 31.52
CA ARG A 190 3.74 12.20 32.50
C ARG A 190 5.20 12.43 32.82
N LEU A 191 5.62 13.69 32.75
CA LEU A 191 6.91 14.17 33.21
C LEU A 191 6.70 14.86 34.55
N HIS A 192 7.41 14.42 35.57
CA HIS A 192 7.30 14.99 36.89
C HIS A 192 8.34 16.10 37.06
N GLY A 193 7.87 17.25 37.54
CA GLY A 193 8.74 18.36 37.92
C GLY A 193 9.39 18.14 39.28
N THR A 194 10.09 19.14 39.83
CA THR A 194 10.70 19.01 41.17
C THR A 194 9.70 19.08 42.31
N PHE A 195 8.48 19.58 42.06
CA PHE A 195 7.46 19.76 43.10
C PHE A 195 6.67 18.49 43.44
N GLU A 196 6.82 17.43 42.64
CA GLU A 196 6.10 16.18 42.82
C GLU A 196 7.05 14.98 42.66
N PRO A 197 6.87 13.90 43.44
CA PRO A 197 7.67 12.70 43.29
C PRO A 197 7.32 11.94 42.01
N GLY A 198 8.32 11.51 41.25
CA GLY A 198 8.22 10.57 40.13
C GLY A 198 9.23 10.81 39.02
N SER A 199 9.06 10.14 37.88
CA SER A 199 10.04 10.20 36.78
C SER A 199 10.00 11.55 36.07
N ARG A 200 11.18 12.17 35.92
CA ARG A 200 11.37 13.38 35.12
C ARG A 200 11.55 13.10 33.64
N ASN A 201 11.61 11.83 33.26
CA ASN A 201 11.86 11.36 31.91
C ASN A 201 10.67 10.56 31.38
N HIS A 202 10.37 10.74 30.10
CA HIS A 202 9.46 9.92 29.33
C HIS A 202 10.22 9.35 28.14
N ASP A 203 10.53 8.06 28.24
CA ASP A 203 11.26 7.29 27.24
C ASP A 203 10.31 6.31 26.56
N TRP A 204 10.41 6.19 25.24
CA TRP A 204 9.72 5.14 24.52
C TRP A 204 10.57 4.62 23.35
N ASN A 205 10.39 3.33 23.06
CA ASN A 205 10.94 2.69 21.89
C ASN A 205 9.95 1.61 21.45
N LYS A 206 9.13 1.94 20.45
CA LYS A 206 8.05 1.09 19.95
C LYS A 206 8.39 0.66 18.54
N SER A 207 8.28 -0.63 18.27
CA SER A 207 8.47 -1.16 16.92
C SER A 207 7.38 -2.17 16.60
N GLY A 208 7.19 -2.42 15.31
CA GLY A 208 6.18 -3.35 14.86
C GLY A 208 6.05 -3.38 13.35
N ARG A 209 4.94 -3.92 12.87
CA ARG A 209 4.63 -4.01 11.45
C ARG A 209 3.22 -3.51 11.16
N ILE A 210 3.08 -2.69 10.13
CA ILE A 210 1.81 -2.17 9.64
C ILE A 210 1.48 -2.88 8.33
N ALA A 211 0.47 -3.75 8.34
CA ALA A 211 0.12 -4.58 7.18
C ALA A 211 -0.25 -3.77 5.93
N THR A 212 -0.83 -2.58 6.10
CA THR A 212 -1.27 -1.73 4.98
C THR A 212 -0.17 -0.82 4.43
N LEU A 213 0.93 -0.60 5.18
CA LEU A 213 2.00 0.32 4.80
C LEU A 213 2.68 -0.04 3.47
N PRO A 214 3.02 -1.32 3.18
CA PRO A 214 3.61 -1.69 1.89
C PRO A 214 2.73 -1.34 0.69
N ALA A 215 1.40 -1.45 0.83
CA ALA A 215 0.48 -1.10 -0.24
C ALA A 215 0.41 0.42 -0.47
N ALA A 216 0.32 1.20 0.61
CA ALA A 216 0.35 2.66 0.55
C ALA A 216 1.69 3.17 -0.03
N TRP A 217 2.81 2.54 0.33
CA TRP A 217 4.14 2.86 -0.17
C TRP A 217 4.23 2.65 -1.69
N ARG A 218 3.79 1.49 -2.18
CA ARG A 218 3.78 1.17 -3.62
C ARG A 218 2.84 2.06 -4.41
N ALA A 219 1.70 2.43 -3.83
CA ALA A 219 0.70 3.30 -4.48
C ALA A 219 1.09 4.79 -4.51
N SER A 220 2.27 5.18 -4.02
CA SER A 220 2.63 6.58 -3.81
C SER A 220 3.99 6.94 -4.39
N GLN A 221 4.06 8.15 -4.92
CA GLN A 221 5.27 8.73 -5.51
C GLN A 221 5.97 9.73 -4.57
N SER A 222 5.29 10.17 -3.51
CA SER A 222 5.82 11.12 -2.53
C SER A 222 5.12 10.96 -1.19
N HIS A 223 5.70 11.58 -0.16
CA HIS A 223 5.13 11.62 1.18
C HIS A 223 5.29 13.02 1.78
N ARG A 224 4.45 13.33 2.76
CA ARG A 224 4.56 14.49 3.65
C ARG A 224 4.47 14.01 5.08
N TRP A 225 5.11 14.71 5.99
CA TRP A 225 5.07 14.37 7.40
C TRP A 225 4.90 15.61 8.28
N SER A 226 4.35 15.40 9.47
CA SER A 226 4.23 16.41 10.51
C SER A 226 4.34 15.73 11.85
N CYS A 227 5.38 16.08 12.62
CA CYS A 227 5.46 15.69 14.02
C CYS A 227 5.17 16.90 14.91
N LYS A 228 4.33 16.69 15.92
CA LYS A 228 3.89 17.68 16.89
C LYS A 228 4.03 17.10 18.31
N ASN A 229 4.38 17.97 19.24
CA ASN A 229 4.44 17.64 20.67
C ASN A 229 3.61 18.68 21.42
N SER A 230 2.91 18.26 22.47
CA SER A 230 2.13 19.16 23.30
C SER A 230 2.17 18.73 24.75
N VAL A 231 2.12 19.72 25.64
CA VAL A 231 1.88 19.52 27.07
C VAL A 231 0.49 19.99 27.51
N SER A 232 -0.32 20.48 26.57
CA SER A 232 -1.64 21.07 26.80
C SER A 232 -2.75 20.40 26.00
N LEU A 233 -2.42 19.81 24.85
CA LEU A 233 -3.37 19.12 23.97
C LEU A 233 -3.41 17.62 24.27
N SER A 234 -4.61 17.05 24.14
CA SER A 234 -4.81 15.60 24.12
C SER A 234 -4.18 14.99 22.87
N LEU A 235 -3.91 13.68 22.94
CA LEU A 235 -3.40 12.91 21.80
C LEU A 235 -4.29 13.05 20.54
N SER A 236 -5.62 13.02 20.69
CA SER A 236 -6.55 13.14 19.57
C SER A 236 -6.45 14.51 18.90
N GLY A 237 -6.52 15.59 19.70
CA GLY A 237 -6.37 16.95 19.16
C GLY A 237 -5.01 17.19 18.51
N LEU A 238 -3.96 16.53 19.02
CA LEU A 238 -2.62 16.62 18.45
C LEU A 238 -2.49 15.85 17.12
N VAL A 239 -3.16 14.71 16.98
CA VAL A 239 -3.27 13.99 15.71
C VAL A 239 -4.01 14.83 14.68
N ASP A 240 -5.15 15.44 15.04
CA ASP A 240 -5.93 16.28 14.11
C ASP A 240 -5.12 17.48 13.62
N SER A 241 -4.39 18.14 14.52
CA SER A 241 -3.48 19.23 14.17
C SER A 241 -2.35 18.77 13.23
N ALA A 242 -1.77 17.58 13.45
CA ALA A 242 -0.74 17.04 12.58
C ALA A 242 -1.28 16.66 11.19
N LEU A 243 -2.50 16.11 11.12
CA LEU A 243 -3.18 15.75 9.88
C LEU A 243 -3.49 16.95 9.00
N GLN A 244 -3.93 18.06 9.59
CA GLN A 244 -4.17 19.31 8.86
C GLN A 244 -2.92 19.79 8.13
N VAL A 245 -1.74 19.73 8.77
CA VAL A 245 -0.46 20.16 8.15
C VAL A 245 -0.08 19.30 6.95
N VAL A 246 -0.32 17.99 7.01
CA VAL A 246 -0.03 17.09 5.88
C VAL A 246 -1.13 17.08 4.81
N GLY A 247 -2.22 17.82 5.02
CA GLY A 247 -3.36 17.90 4.11
C GLY A 247 -4.13 16.58 4.02
N ALA A 248 -4.21 15.82 5.11
CA ALA A 248 -5.04 14.62 5.17
C ALA A 248 -6.50 14.99 5.50
N ALA A 249 -7.45 14.59 4.64
CA ALA A 249 -8.83 14.44 5.07
C ALA A 249 -8.90 13.26 6.04
N ALA A 250 -9.78 13.32 7.05
CA ALA A 250 -9.86 12.51 8.30
C ALA A 250 -9.83 10.95 8.19
N LYS A 251 -9.53 10.38 7.04
CA LYS A 251 -9.35 8.95 6.79
C LYS A 251 -7.93 8.53 7.23
N VAL A 252 -7.63 8.60 8.52
CA VAL A 252 -6.46 7.92 9.10
C VAL A 252 -6.75 6.43 9.12
N VAL A 253 -5.97 5.63 8.41
CA VAL A 253 -6.28 4.19 8.27
C VAL A 253 -5.45 3.33 9.25
N SER A 254 -4.49 3.87 9.99
CA SER A 254 -3.94 3.15 11.16
C SER A 254 -3.34 4.13 12.17
N ILE A 255 -3.89 4.11 13.39
CA ILE A 255 -3.27 4.72 14.56
C ILE A 255 -2.40 3.66 15.20
N VAL A 256 -1.09 3.91 15.20
CA VAL A 256 -0.08 2.99 15.72
C VAL A 256 0.30 3.47 17.11
N ALA A 257 -0.02 2.64 18.10
CA ALA A 257 0.22 2.90 19.51
C ALA A 257 1.70 2.75 19.86
#